data_AF-A0A6G4X9J3-F1
#
_entry.id   AF-A0A6G4X9J3-F1
#
_cell.length_a   1.000
_cell.length_b   1.000
_cell.length_c   1.000
_cell.angle_alpha   90.00
_cell.angle_beta   90.00
_cell.angle_gamma   90.00
#
_symmetry.space_group_name_H-M   'P 1'
#
loop_
_entity.id
_entity.type
_entity.pdbx_description
1 polymer ?
#
loop_
_entity_poly.entity_id
_entity_poly.type
_entity_poly.pdbx_seq_one_letter_code
_entity_poly.pdbx_strand_id
1 'polypeptide(L)'
;MAEDPLNSLKVNYAHLDDIAEQIRVRRTLLEQQMEAAWREVKKVDQAWQGEAKEMFNAIDKQWHARATEIKEQLQKIQTLVQEGRGNYRATDLKAASLFQQLG
;
A
#
# COMPACT_ATOMS: atom_id res chain seq x y z
N MET A 1 30.73 -23.72 7.38
CA MET A 1 30.59 -22.31 7.81
C MET A 1 29.12 -22.12 8.16
N ALA A 2 28.80 -21.85 9.42
CA ALA A 2 27.44 -21.47 9.80
C ALA A 2 27.19 -20.05 9.30
N GLU A 3 26.06 -19.80 8.63
CA GLU A 3 25.71 -18.43 8.24
C GLU A 3 25.51 -17.57 9.50
N ASP A 4 26.05 -16.36 9.46
CA ASP A 4 25.88 -15.38 10.54
C ASP A 4 24.38 -14.99 10.63
N PRO A 5 23.70 -15.30 11.75
CA PRO A 5 22.29 -14.95 11.95
C PRO A 5 22.02 -13.45 11.76
N LEU A 6 22.97 -12.58 12.09
CA LEU A 6 22.85 -11.13 11.91
C LEU A 6 22.81 -10.75 10.43
N ASN A 7 23.50 -11.49 9.57
CA ASN A 7 23.52 -11.24 8.15
C ASN A 7 22.20 -11.68 7.48
N SER A 8 21.66 -12.84 7.89
CA SER A 8 20.32 -13.31 7.48
C SER A 8 19.22 -12.31 7.88
N LEU A 9 19.27 -11.78 9.11
CA LEU A 9 18.36 -10.74 9.57
C LEU A 9 18.43 -9.47 8.71
N LYS A 10 19.64 -8.95 8.42
CA LYS A 10 19.82 -7.75 7.57
C LYS A 10 19.24 -7.93 6.17
N VAL A 11 19.45 -9.09 5.53
CA VAL A 11 18.91 -9.41 4.21
C VAL A 11 17.37 -9.43 4.24
N ASN A 12 16.78 -10.00 5.28
CA ASN A 12 15.32 -10.03 5.45
C ASN A 12 14.73 -8.63 5.64
N TYR A 13 15.39 -7.75 6.41
CA TYR A 13 14.96 -6.35 6.56
C TYR A 13 15.01 -5.59 5.22
N ALA A 14 16.10 -5.72 4.47
CA ALA A 14 16.20 -5.09 3.15
C ALA A 14 15.10 -5.57 2.19
N HIS A 15 14.73 -6.85 2.27
CA HIS A 15 13.63 -7.39 1.48
C HIS A 15 12.25 -6.84 1.89
N LEU A 16 11.98 -6.69 3.20
CA LEU A 16 10.75 -6.07 3.69
C LEU A 16 10.64 -4.59 3.33
N ASP A 17 11.76 -3.87 3.33
CA ASP A 17 11.85 -2.47 2.92
C ASP A 17 11.52 -2.33 1.43
N ASP A 18 12.06 -3.22 0.60
CA ASP A 18 11.77 -3.28 -0.84
C ASP A 18 10.29 -3.58 -1.11
N ILE A 19 9.71 -4.58 -0.43
CA ILE A 19 8.26 -4.88 -0.55
C ILE A 19 7.40 -3.67 -0.16
N ALA A 20 7.73 -2.98 0.93
CA ALA A 20 6.99 -1.81 1.37
C ALA A 20 7.02 -0.68 0.32
N GLU A 21 8.17 -0.46 -0.31
CA GLU A 21 8.33 0.53 -1.36
C GLU A 21 7.59 0.12 -2.64
N GLN A 22 7.66 -1.16 -3.02
CA GLN A 22 6.89 -1.69 -4.15
C GLN A 22 5.38 -1.51 -3.96
N ILE A 23 4.86 -1.74 -2.74
CA ILE A 23 3.45 -1.50 -2.41
C ILE A 23 3.11 -0.02 -2.57
N ARG A 24 3.97 0.88 -2.07
CA ARG A 24 3.77 2.33 -2.19
C ARG A 24 3.69 2.78 -3.65
N VAL A 25 4.62 2.31 -4.49
CA VAL A 25 4.67 2.61 -5.92
C VAL A 25 3.42 2.08 -6.62
N ARG A 26 3.06 0.81 -6.39
CA ARG A 26 1.88 0.18 -7.02
C ARG A 26 0.58 0.87 -6.61
N ARG A 27 0.45 1.31 -5.35
CA ARG A 27 -0.70 2.11 -4.89
C ARG A 27 -0.80 3.40 -5.69
N THR A 28 0.27 4.20 -5.74
CA THR A 28 0.25 5.48 -6.47
C THR A 28 -0.08 5.29 -7.96
N LEU A 29 0.45 4.24 -8.58
CA LEU A 29 0.11 3.91 -9.96
C LEU A 29 -1.39 3.57 -10.11
N LEU A 30 -1.94 2.75 -9.21
CA LEU A 30 -3.35 2.39 -9.23
C LEU A 30 -4.24 3.64 -9.09
N GLU A 31 -3.92 4.54 -8.16
CA GLU A 31 -4.67 5.78 -7.97
C GLU A 31 -4.68 6.64 -9.25
N GLN A 32 -3.53 6.78 -9.89
CA GLN A 32 -3.42 7.51 -11.16
C GLN A 32 -4.23 6.85 -12.28
N GLN A 33 -4.22 5.52 -12.38
CA GLN A 33 -4.99 4.77 -13.36
C GLN A 33 -6.49 4.90 -13.13
N MET A 34 -6.94 4.85 -11.88
CA MET A 34 -8.36 5.05 -11.54
C MET A 34 -8.83 6.46 -11.92
N GLU A 35 -8.05 7.50 -11.60
CA GLU A 35 -8.37 8.87 -12.00
C GLU A 35 -8.32 9.09 -13.51
N ALA A 36 -7.41 8.42 -14.22
CA ALA A 36 -7.34 8.47 -15.67
C ALA A 36 -8.57 7.81 -16.31
N ALA A 37 -8.91 6.59 -15.89
CA ALA A 37 -10.09 5.87 -16.39
C ALA A 37 -11.37 6.67 -16.16
N TRP A 38 -11.53 7.25 -14.97
CA TRP A 38 -12.70 8.07 -14.65
C TRP A 38 -12.79 9.35 -15.48
N ARG A 39 -11.66 9.99 -15.75
CA ARG A 39 -11.61 11.16 -16.64
C ARG A 39 -12.05 10.82 -18.06
N GLU A 40 -11.65 9.67 -18.60
CA GLU A 40 -12.12 9.23 -19.92
C GLU A 40 -13.63 8.98 -19.94
N VAL A 41 -14.18 8.36 -18.89
CA VAL A 41 -15.64 8.18 -18.74
C VAL A 41 -16.36 9.54 -18.70
N LYS A 42 -15.83 10.51 -17.95
CA LYS A 42 -16.39 11.88 -17.86
C LYS A 42 -16.35 12.65 -19.17
N LYS A 43 -15.47 12.32 -20.13
CA LYS A 43 -15.50 12.98 -21.46
C LYS A 43 -16.75 12.64 -22.26
N VAL A 44 -17.34 11.46 -22.00
CA VAL A 44 -18.57 11.00 -22.68
C VAL A 44 -19.84 11.67 -22.13
N ASP A 45 -19.73 12.33 -20.96
CA ASP A 45 -20.83 12.98 -20.22
C ASP A 45 -21.51 14.15 -20.97
N GLN A 46 -20.82 14.79 -21.93
CA GLN A 46 -21.43 15.88 -22.71
C GLN A 46 -22.67 15.45 -23.51
N ALA A 47 -22.84 14.14 -23.75
CA ALA A 47 -23.98 13.60 -24.47
C ALA A 47 -25.16 13.20 -23.56
N TRP A 48 -25.02 13.25 -22.22
CA TRP A 48 -25.97 12.63 -21.29
C TRP A 48 -26.91 13.70 -20.74
N GLN A 49 -28.18 13.68 -21.15
CA GLN A 49 -29.22 14.60 -20.71
C GLN A 49 -30.38 13.84 -20.03
N GLY A 50 -31.12 14.50 -19.14
CA GLY A 50 -32.27 13.92 -18.45
C GLY A 50 -31.89 12.75 -17.53
N GLU A 51 -32.64 11.65 -17.60
CA GLU A 51 -32.45 10.44 -16.78
C GLU A 51 -31.04 9.85 -16.88
N ALA A 52 -30.39 9.94 -18.05
CA ALA A 52 -29.00 9.53 -18.22
C ALA A 52 -28.04 10.30 -17.30
N LYS A 53 -28.28 11.61 -17.10
CA LYS A 53 -27.46 12.43 -16.22
C LYS A 53 -27.61 12.03 -14.76
N GLU A 54 -28.81 11.69 -14.33
CA GLU A 54 -29.08 11.24 -12.97
C GLU A 54 -28.41 9.89 -12.68
N MET A 55 -28.52 8.94 -13.61
CA MET A 55 -27.81 7.66 -13.52
C MET A 55 -26.29 7.86 -13.51
N PHE A 56 -25.75 8.77 -14.33
CA PHE A 56 -24.33 9.09 -14.34
C PHE A 56 -23.86 9.60 -12.98
N ASN A 57 -24.61 10.53 -12.37
CA ASN A 57 -24.28 11.08 -11.06
C ASN A 57 -24.30 9.99 -9.97
N ALA A 58 -25.21 9.01 -10.07
CA ALA A 58 -25.23 7.87 -9.16
C ALA A 58 -23.99 6.97 -9.34
N ILE A 59 -23.59 6.72 -10.59
CA ILE A 59 -22.38 5.95 -10.93
C ILE A 59 -21.11 6.69 -10.47
N ASP A 60 -21.02 8.01 -10.65
CA ASP A 60 -19.90 8.86 -10.20
C ASP A 60 -19.69 8.72 -8.68
N LYS A 61 -20.76 8.82 -7.90
CA LYS A 61 -20.70 8.63 -6.45
C LYS A 61 -20.23 7.23 -6.07
N GLN A 62 -20.78 6.19 -6.71
CA GLN A 62 -20.38 4.81 -6.43
C GLN A 62 -18.93 4.53 -6.81
N TRP A 63 -18.47 5.09 -7.93
CA TRP A 63 -17.10 4.98 -8.38
C TRP A 63 -16.14 5.59 -7.36
N HIS A 64 -16.41 6.83 -6.92
CA HIS A 64 -15.59 7.50 -5.90
C HIS A 64 -15.61 6.77 -4.56
N ALA A 65 -16.76 6.22 -4.14
CA ALA A 65 -16.84 5.42 -2.91
C ALA A 65 -15.93 4.18 -2.98
N ARG A 66 -15.98 3.41 -4.07
CA ARG A 66 -15.12 2.23 -4.26
C ARG A 66 -13.64 2.60 -4.39
N ALA A 67 -13.34 3.71 -5.07
CA ALA A 67 -11.97 4.20 -5.18
C ALA A 67 -11.38 4.56 -3.82
N THR A 68 -12.16 5.22 -2.95
CA THR A 68 -11.76 5.52 -1.57
C THR A 68 -11.53 4.23 -0.78
N GLU A 69 -12.44 3.25 -0.86
CA GLU A 69 -12.29 1.98 -0.15
C GLU A 69 -11.00 1.24 -0.53
N ILE A 70 -10.68 1.17 -1.83
CA ILE A 70 -9.44 0.56 -2.32
C ILE A 70 -8.21 1.28 -1.78
N LYS A 71 -8.22 2.63 -1.79
CA LYS A 71 -7.13 3.44 -1.23
C LYS A 71 -6.92 3.16 0.25
N GLU A 72 -8.00 3.09 1.03
CA GLU A 72 -7.95 2.78 2.46
C GLU A 72 -7.40 1.38 2.73
N GLN A 73 -7.81 0.37 1.96
CA GLN A 73 -7.29 -0.99 2.10
C GLN A 73 -5.79 -1.06 1.79
N LEU A 74 -5.33 -0.38 0.73
CA LEU A 74 -3.91 -0.32 0.39
C LEU A 74 -3.09 0.41 1.46
N GLN A 75 -3.64 1.47 2.05
CA GLN A 75 -3.02 2.16 3.16
C GLN A 75 -2.91 1.26 4.40
N LYS A 76 -3.95 0.48 4.72
CA LYS A 76 -3.91 -0.51 5.81
C LYS A 76 -2.81 -1.56 5.57
N ILE A 77 -2.71 -2.09 4.35
CA ILE A 77 -1.65 -3.06 3.98
C ILE A 77 -0.27 -2.42 4.16
N GLN A 78 -0.09 -1.18 3.70
CA GLN A 78 1.17 -0.46 3.88
C GLN A 78 1.51 -0.29 5.37
N THR A 79 0.55 0.10 6.19
CA THR A 79 0.73 0.24 7.65
C THR A 79 1.11 -1.09 8.29
N LEU A 80 0.42 -2.19 7.96
CA LEU A 80 0.75 -3.53 8.49
C LEU A 80 2.18 -3.96 8.13
N VAL A 81 2.62 -3.69 6.89
CA VAL A 81 4.00 -3.97 6.47
C VAL A 81 4.99 -3.11 7.24
N GLN A 82 4.67 -1.85 7.52
CA GLN A 82 5.52 -0.94 8.32
C GLN A 82 5.56 -1.31 9.82
N GLU A 83 4.43 -1.69 10.41
CA GLU A 83 4.32 -2.12 11.81
C GLU A 83 5.02 -3.45 12.05
N GLY A 84 4.88 -4.40 11.11
CA GLY A 84 5.67 -5.63 11.11
C GLY A 84 7.17 -5.33 11.16
N ARG A 85 7.65 -4.35 10.38
CA ARG A 85 9.06 -3.91 10.42
C ARG A 85 9.46 -3.34 11.80
N GLY A 86 8.61 -2.53 12.43
CA GLY A 86 8.89 -1.89 13.71
C GLY A 86 8.96 -2.87 14.89
N ASN A 87 8.00 -3.79 14.98
CA ASN A 87 7.92 -4.75 16.08
C ASN A 87 9.05 -5.79 16.05
N TYR A 88 9.46 -6.24 14.85
CA TYR A 88 10.58 -7.17 14.72
C TYR A 88 11.93 -6.50 15.01
N ARG A 89 12.18 -5.30 14.48
CA ARG A 89 13.43 -4.57 14.72
C ARG A 89 13.65 -4.26 16.21
N ALA A 90 12.62 -3.86 16.93
CA ALA A 90 12.72 -3.55 18.36
C ALA A 90 13.00 -4.79 19.22
N THR A 91 12.36 -5.92 18.88
CA THR A 91 12.51 -7.19 19.60
C THR A 91 13.88 -7.80 19.36
N ASP A 92 14.35 -7.79 18.11
CA ASP A 92 15.66 -8.34 17.73
C ASP A 92 16.82 -7.46 18.19
N LEU A 93 16.71 -6.12 18.17
CA LEU A 93 17.73 -5.24 18.77
C LEU A 93 17.89 -5.52 20.26
N LYS A 94 16.79 -5.77 20.95
CA LYS A 94 16.79 -6.09 22.38
C LYS A 94 17.43 -7.45 22.62
N ALA A 95 17.07 -8.47 21.82
CA ALA A 95 17.69 -9.79 21.87
C ALA A 95 19.19 -9.74 21.54
N ALA A 96 19.58 -9.03 20.46
CA ALA A 96 20.97 -8.86 20.07
C ALA A 96 21.80 -8.14 21.15
N SER A 97 21.24 -7.09 21.78
CA SER A 97 21.91 -6.42 22.92
C SER A 97 22.10 -7.34 24.14
N LEU A 98 21.15 -8.25 24.39
CA LEU A 98 21.25 -9.24 25.46
C LEU A 98 22.31 -10.29 25.16
N PHE A 99 22.38 -10.77 23.91
CA PHE A 99 23.42 -11.72 23.47
C PHE A 99 24.82 -11.11 23.52
N GLN A 100 24.97 -9.83 23.15
CA GLN A 100 26.25 -9.13 23.19
C GLN A 100 26.73 -8.79 24.61
N GLN A 101 25.85 -8.82 25.61
CA GLN A 101 26.21 -8.68 27.03
C GLN A 101 26.54 -10.01 27.71
N LEU A 102 26.14 -11.14 27.13
CA LEU A 102 26.30 -12.48 27.71
C LEU A 102 27.42 -13.31 27.06
N GLY A 103 28.04 -12.81 25.99
CA GLY A 103 29.25 -13.36 25.36
C GLY A 103 30.45 -12.47 25.61
#